data_AF-M9T1M1-F1
#
_entry.id   AF-M9T1M1-F1
#
_cell.length_a   1.000
_cell.length_b   1.000
_cell.length_c   1.000
_cell.angle_alpha   90.00
_cell.angle_beta   90.00
_cell.angle_gamma   90.00
#
_symmetry.space_group_name_H-M   'P 1'
#
loop_
_entity.id
_entity.type
_entity.pdbx_description
1 polymer ?
#
loop_
_entity_poly.entity_id
_entity_poly.type
_entity_poly.pdbx_seq_one_letter_code
_entity_poly.pdbx_strand_id
1 'polypeptide(L)'
;KFDKVMTERGNLIIYLDKVSHMEDECIQFKAFKYYEVGLVQPGSVKVYSYYNLDEQCTKFYHPAKGSAMLSKICHGDVCRCAEESCTLLNKIKEDIDLQLRVKLACEQGVDYVYKTKLIRIEEDSGYDNYFMEVVEVIKAGTDPNPAASPRKFISQMKCRESLHLQENKDYLIWGLSTDMW
;
A
#
# COMPACT_ATOMS: atom_id res chain seq x y z
N LYS A 1 4.31 -32.55 -26.59
CA LYS A 1 3.96 -31.60 -27.68
C LYS A 1 3.63 -30.27 -27.02
N PHE A 2 4.01 -29.14 -27.61
CA PHE A 2 3.92 -27.83 -26.96
C PHE A 2 3.06 -26.93 -27.84
N ASP A 3 1.99 -26.35 -27.30
CA ASP A 3 1.15 -25.41 -28.04
C ASP A 3 1.01 -24.09 -27.26
N LYS A 4 1.13 -22.96 -27.96
CA LYS A 4 1.08 -21.61 -27.41
C LYS A 4 -0.01 -20.84 -28.13
N VAL A 5 -0.99 -20.36 -27.37
CA VAL A 5 -2.00 -19.44 -27.90
C VAL A 5 -1.89 -18.13 -27.15
N MET A 6 -1.54 -17.08 -27.88
CA MET A 6 -1.61 -15.71 -27.37
C MET A 6 -3.03 -15.21 -27.61
N THR A 7 -3.77 -14.93 -26.54
CA THR A 7 -5.14 -14.44 -26.64
C THR A 7 -5.16 -12.93 -26.84
N GLU A 8 -6.19 -12.40 -27.50
CA GLU A 8 -6.39 -10.95 -27.72
C GLU A 8 -6.45 -10.14 -26.41
N ARG A 9 -6.66 -10.80 -25.27
CA ARG A 9 -6.79 -10.18 -23.94
C ARG A 9 -5.49 -10.08 -23.15
N GLY A 10 -4.33 -10.29 -23.79
CA GLY A 10 -3.02 -10.18 -23.12
C GLY A 10 -2.63 -11.39 -22.26
N ASN A 11 -3.38 -12.50 -22.33
CA ASN A 11 -3.02 -13.75 -21.65
C ASN A 11 -2.22 -14.67 -22.58
N LEU A 12 -1.14 -15.23 -22.05
CA LEU A 12 -0.40 -16.34 -22.66
C LEU A 12 -0.89 -17.65 -22.06
N ILE A 13 -1.56 -18.49 -22.87
CA ILE A 13 -2.00 -19.81 -22.45
C ILE A 13 -1.03 -20.84 -23.00
N ILE A 14 -0.55 -21.72 -22.12
CA ILE A 14 0.40 -22.78 -22.44
C ILE A 14 -0.26 -24.11 -22.12
N TYR A 15 -0.35 -24.99 -23.13
CA TYR A 15 -0.85 -26.35 -22.96
C TYR A 15 0.32 -27.30 -22.84
N LEU A 16 0.29 -28.11 -21.77
CA LEU A 16 1.25 -29.17 -21.50
C LEU A 16 0.52 -30.51 -21.51
N ASP A 17 1.08 -31.51 -22.19
CA ASP A 17 0.50 -32.85 -22.22
C ASP A 17 0.52 -33.54 -20.85
N LYS A 18 1.54 -33.22 -20.02
CA LYS A 18 1.74 -33.75 -18.67
C LYS A 18 2.62 -32.80 -17.86
N VAL A 19 2.56 -32.94 -16.53
CA VAL A 19 3.43 -32.25 -15.57
C VAL A 19 3.99 -33.31 -14.61
N SER A 20 5.31 -33.30 -14.38
CA SER A 20 6.00 -34.18 -13.45
C SER A 20 5.54 -33.94 -12.01
N HIS A 21 5.40 -35.02 -11.25
CA HIS A 21 5.17 -34.97 -9.80
C HIS A 21 6.46 -35.21 -9.00
N MET A 22 7.59 -35.44 -9.70
CA MET A 22 8.87 -35.79 -9.08
C MET A 22 9.89 -34.65 -9.16
N GLU A 23 9.80 -33.80 -10.18
CA GLU A 23 10.77 -32.74 -10.46
C GLU A 23 10.05 -31.46 -10.86
N ASP A 24 10.68 -30.30 -10.59
CA ASP A 24 10.15 -29.00 -10.94
C ASP A 24 10.27 -28.74 -12.46
N GLU A 25 9.14 -28.73 -13.17
CA GLU A 25 9.10 -28.31 -14.58
C GLU A 25 9.03 -26.79 -14.71
N CYS A 26 10.08 -26.18 -15.26
CA CYS A 26 10.22 -24.73 -15.38
C CYS A 26 9.96 -24.23 -16.81
N ILE A 27 9.14 -23.18 -16.94
CA ILE A 27 8.91 -22.46 -18.19
C ILE A 27 9.41 -21.03 -18.05
N GLN A 28 10.21 -20.58 -19.02
CA GLN A 28 10.77 -19.24 -19.05
C GLN A 28 10.44 -18.56 -20.37
N PHE A 29 10.10 -17.29 -20.31
CA PHE A 29 9.87 -16.45 -21.49
C PHE A 29 10.29 -15.01 -21.20
N LYS A 30 10.57 -14.26 -22.26
CA LYS A 30 10.84 -12.82 -22.17
C LYS A 30 9.54 -12.07 -22.41
N ALA A 31 9.22 -11.13 -21.55
CA ALA A 31 8.13 -10.19 -21.72
C ALA A 31 8.69 -8.79 -22.02
N PHE A 32 8.14 -8.11 -23.01
CA PHE A 32 8.57 -6.77 -23.42
C PHE A 32 7.51 -5.73 -23.04
N LYS A 33 7.95 -4.66 -22.39
CA LYS A 33 7.10 -3.50 -22.07
C LYS A 33 6.88 -2.68 -23.35
N TYR A 34 5.64 -2.63 -23.85
CA TYR A 34 5.31 -1.87 -25.08
C TYR A 34 4.97 -0.40 -24.79
N TYR A 35 4.32 -0.11 -23.66
CA TYR A 35 4.05 1.24 -23.18
C TYR A 35 4.53 1.42 -21.74
N GLU A 36 4.96 2.63 -21.41
CA GLU A 36 5.19 3.01 -20.03
C GLU A 36 3.86 3.33 -19.35
N VAL A 37 3.54 2.59 -18.29
CA VAL A 37 2.33 2.78 -17.49
C VAL A 37 2.74 3.05 -16.05
N GLY A 38 2.07 4.01 -15.40
CA GLY A 38 2.18 4.23 -13.96
C GLY A 38 1.40 3.17 -13.19
N LEU A 39 1.95 2.68 -12.07
CA LEU A 39 1.37 1.63 -11.21
C LEU A 39 1.04 0.33 -11.96
N VAL A 40 2.08 -0.45 -12.29
CA VAL A 40 1.93 -1.77 -12.91
C VAL A 40 1.17 -2.72 -11.97
N GLN A 41 0.04 -3.26 -12.43
CA GLN A 41 -0.71 -4.26 -11.67
C GLN A 41 0.04 -5.60 -11.62
N PRO A 42 -0.02 -6.36 -10.50
CA PRO A 42 0.48 -7.71 -10.44
C PRO A 42 -0.17 -8.61 -11.51
N GLY A 43 0.65 -9.42 -12.17
CA GLY A 43 0.18 -10.50 -13.02
C GLY A 43 -0.17 -11.74 -12.21
N SER A 44 -0.97 -12.64 -12.78
CA SER A 44 -1.28 -13.94 -12.18
C SER A 44 -0.83 -15.08 -13.08
N VAL A 45 -0.25 -16.12 -12.48
CA VAL A 45 0.00 -17.41 -13.10
C VAL A 45 -0.98 -18.41 -12.50
N LYS A 46 -1.76 -19.06 -13.35
CA LYS A 46 -2.73 -20.07 -12.95
C LYS A 46 -2.40 -21.39 -13.64
N VAL A 47 -2.22 -22.44 -12.85
CA VAL A 47 -2.06 -23.82 -13.31
C VAL A 47 -3.30 -24.59 -12.92
N TYR A 48 -3.86 -25.37 -13.85
CA TYR A 48 -5.04 -26.19 -13.59
C TYR A 48 -5.00 -27.45 -14.45
N SER A 49 -5.58 -28.54 -13.94
CA SER A 49 -5.77 -29.77 -14.71
C SER A 49 -6.99 -29.65 -15.63
N TYR A 50 -6.85 -30.03 -16.90
CA TYR A 50 -7.95 -29.94 -17.88
C TYR A 50 -9.14 -30.84 -17.49
N TYR A 51 -8.87 -32.01 -16.91
CA TYR A 51 -9.90 -32.98 -16.52
C TYR A 51 -10.37 -32.83 -15.06
N ASN A 52 -9.61 -32.10 -14.23
CA ASN A 52 -9.95 -31.85 -12.83
C ASN A 52 -9.81 -30.36 -12.50
N LEU A 53 -10.88 -29.58 -12.74
CA LEU A 53 -10.86 -28.13 -12.55
C LEU A 53 -10.78 -27.71 -11.07
N ASP A 54 -11.07 -28.64 -10.14
CA ASP A 54 -10.91 -28.41 -8.70
C ASP A 54 -9.43 -28.35 -8.30
N GLU A 55 -8.55 -29.01 -9.07
CA GLU A 55 -7.10 -28.91 -8.93
C GLU A 55 -6.57 -27.72 -9.73
N GLN A 56 -6.57 -26.56 -9.06
CA GLN A 56 -6.00 -25.33 -9.59
C GLN A 56 -5.20 -24.59 -8.53
N CYS A 57 -4.08 -24.01 -8.95
CA CYS A 57 -3.25 -23.16 -8.13
C CYS A 57 -3.00 -21.85 -8.86
N THR A 58 -3.28 -20.73 -8.19
CA THR A 58 -3.02 -19.39 -8.71
C THR A 58 -1.96 -18.72 -7.83
N LYS A 59 -0.91 -18.19 -8.45
CA LYS A 59 0.08 -17.32 -7.81
C LYS A 59 0.13 -15.98 -8.53
N PHE A 60 0.43 -14.93 -7.80
CA PHE A 60 0.65 -13.61 -8.38
C PHE A 60 2.15 -13.33 -8.52
N TYR A 61 2.52 -12.40 -9.38
CA TYR A 61 3.88 -11.90 -9.51
C TYR A 61 3.86 -10.42 -9.90
N HIS A 62 4.83 -9.65 -9.44
CA HIS A 62 4.94 -8.23 -9.77
C HIS A 62 6.31 -7.95 -10.38
N PRO A 63 6.42 -7.47 -11.64
CA PRO A 63 7.72 -7.29 -12.31
C PRO A 63 8.68 -6.35 -11.59
N ALA A 64 8.16 -5.29 -10.95
CA ALA A 64 8.94 -4.28 -10.26
C ALA A 64 9.04 -4.45 -8.72
N LYS A 65 8.34 -5.42 -8.11
CA LYS A 65 8.33 -5.63 -6.65
C LYS A 65 8.62 -7.10 -6.37
N GLY A 66 9.44 -7.39 -5.36
CA GLY A 66 9.67 -8.79 -4.93
C GLY A 66 8.41 -9.47 -4.38
N SER A 67 7.41 -8.69 -3.93
CA SER A 67 6.12 -9.20 -3.48
C SER A 67 5.11 -9.32 -4.63
N ALA A 68 4.47 -10.48 -4.69
CA ALA A 68 3.44 -10.86 -5.64
C ALA A 68 2.09 -10.12 -5.46
N MET A 69 1.82 -9.57 -4.27
CA MET A 69 0.50 -9.03 -3.92
C MET A 69 0.46 -7.50 -3.88
N LEU A 70 -0.73 -6.94 -4.17
CA LEU A 70 -1.05 -5.54 -3.91
C LEU A 70 -0.78 -5.24 -2.44
N SER A 71 -0.22 -4.07 -2.15
CA SER A 71 0.08 -3.70 -0.77
C SER A 71 -1.20 -3.25 -0.06
N LYS A 72 -1.51 -3.87 1.08
CA LYS A 72 -2.80 -3.75 1.79
C LYS A 72 -2.61 -3.52 3.30
N ILE A 73 -3.06 -2.39 3.83
CA ILE A 73 -3.04 -2.18 5.28
C ILE A 73 -4.21 -2.94 5.87
N CYS A 74 -3.97 -3.80 6.85
CA CYS A 74 -5.02 -4.60 7.50
C CYS A 74 -5.04 -4.34 9.01
N HIS A 75 -6.24 -4.29 9.59
CA HIS A 75 -6.48 -4.26 11.02
C HIS A 75 -7.51 -5.34 11.36
N GLY A 76 -7.04 -6.46 11.94
CA GLY A 76 -7.85 -7.67 12.05
C GLY A 76 -8.26 -8.18 10.66
N ASP A 77 -9.56 -8.37 10.46
CA ASP A 77 -10.14 -8.87 9.19
C ASP A 77 -10.43 -7.77 8.17
N VAL A 78 -10.33 -6.50 8.57
CA VAL A 78 -10.57 -5.36 7.66
C VAL A 78 -9.25 -5.03 6.97
N CYS A 79 -9.27 -4.90 5.65
CA CYS A 79 -8.10 -4.49 4.86
C CYS A 79 -8.47 -3.36 3.90
N ARG A 80 -7.57 -2.39 3.73
CA ARG A 80 -7.65 -1.37 2.69
C ARG A 80 -6.49 -1.47 1.73
N CYS A 81 -6.78 -1.20 0.47
CA CYS A 81 -5.78 -1.06 -0.57
C CYS A 81 -4.90 0.16 -0.26
N ALA A 82 -3.59 -0.02 -0.30
CA ALA A 82 -2.63 1.04 -0.03
C ALA A 82 -1.62 1.17 -1.20
N GLU A 83 -2.08 0.89 -2.43
CA GLU A 83 -1.22 0.98 -3.61
C GLU A 83 -0.74 2.38 -3.97
N GLU A 84 -1.36 3.41 -3.40
CA GLU A 84 -1.04 4.81 -3.67
C GLU A 84 0.39 5.18 -3.26
N SER A 85 0.82 6.33 -3.82
CA SER A 85 2.07 7.00 -3.49
C SER A 85 2.15 7.25 -1.98
N CYS A 86 3.36 7.17 -1.44
CA CYS A 86 3.64 7.70 -0.12
C CYS A 86 3.15 9.15 -0.07
N THR A 87 2.22 9.45 0.83
CA THR A 87 1.84 10.84 1.11
C THR A 87 3.11 11.54 1.53
N LEU A 88 3.59 12.45 0.67
CA LEU A 88 4.83 13.15 0.90
C LEU A 88 4.70 13.87 2.24
N LEU A 89 5.67 13.67 3.14
CA LEU A 89 5.93 14.67 4.15
C LEU A 89 6.11 15.95 3.34
N ASN A 90 5.28 16.95 3.61
CA ASN A 90 5.46 18.28 3.08
C ASN A 90 6.83 18.77 3.58
N LYS A 91 7.90 18.38 2.89
CA LYS A 91 9.23 18.97 2.97
C LYS A 91 9.14 20.35 2.29
N ILE A 92 8.16 21.15 2.72
CA ILE A 92 8.00 22.52 2.31
C ILE A 92 9.12 23.24 3.06
N LYS A 93 10.28 23.27 2.40
CA LYS A 93 11.51 23.74 2.99
C LYS A 93 11.52 25.26 3.18
N GLU A 94 10.66 26.03 2.51
CA GLU A 94 10.66 27.48 2.64
C GLU A 94 9.24 28.06 2.50
N ASP A 95 8.93 28.97 3.43
CA ASP A 95 7.79 29.90 3.51
C ASP A 95 6.40 29.35 3.12
N ILE A 96 5.77 28.62 4.05
CA ILE A 96 4.35 28.29 3.92
C ILE A 96 3.55 29.56 4.22
N ASP A 97 2.85 30.08 3.20
CA ASP A 97 1.83 31.09 3.41
C ASP A 97 0.80 30.58 4.45
N LEU A 98 0.70 31.32 5.56
CA LEU A 98 -0.21 31.01 6.66
C LEU A 98 -1.65 30.90 6.16
N GLN A 99 -2.05 31.74 5.20
CA GLN A 99 -3.40 31.70 4.65
C GLN A 99 -3.65 30.43 3.85
N LEU A 100 -2.70 30.02 3.00
CA LEU A 100 -2.78 28.75 2.29
C LEU A 100 -2.85 27.55 3.25
N ARG A 101 -2.04 27.52 4.32
CA ARG A 101 -2.05 26.43 5.30
C ARG A 101 -3.40 26.30 6.00
N VAL A 102 -3.95 27.43 6.44
CA VAL A 102 -5.29 27.47 7.07
C VAL A 102 -6.35 27.03 6.07
N LYS A 103 -6.27 27.50 4.82
CA LYS A 103 -7.21 27.10 3.77
C LYS A 103 -7.20 25.59 3.57
N LEU A 104 -6.03 24.97 3.41
CA LEU A 104 -5.87 23.52 3.24
C LEU A 104 -6.38 22.74 4.47
N ALA A 105 -6.05 23.19 5.68
CA ALA A 105 -6.53 22.56 6.92
C ALA A 105 -8.07 22.66 7.10
N CYS A 106 -8.68 23.68 6.50
CA CYS A 106 -10.12 23.92 6.50
C CYS A 106 -10.84 23.37 5.26
N GLU A 107 -10.15 22.68 4.35
CA GLU A 107 -10.79 22.08 3.17
C GLU A 107 -11.84 21.04 3.55
N GLN A 108 -12.84 20.90 2.68
CA GLN A 108 -13.87 19.89 2.84
C GLN A 108 -13.24 18.49 2.73
N GLY A 109 -13.51 17.65 3.73
CA GLY A 109 -12.92 16.31 3.85
C GLY A 109 -11.90 16.20 4.99
N VAL A 110 -11.18 17.29 5.32
CA VAL A 110 -10.27 17.30 6.48
C VAL A 110 -11.12 17.26 7.75
N ASP A 111 -11.01 16.18 8.51
CA ASP A 111 -11.78 15.96 9.74
C ASP A 111 -11.12 16.65 10.92
N TYR A 112 -9.82 16.39 11.12
CA TYR A 112 -9.07 16.89 12.26
C TYR A 112 -7.71 17.48 11.87
N VAL A 113 -7.18 18.34 12.75
CA VAL A 113 -5.84 18.91 12.64
C VAL A 113 -5.22 18.93 14.04
N TYR A 114 -4.13 18.19 14.21
CA TYR A 114 -3.45 18.00 15.48
C TYR A 114 -1.97 18.36 15.38
N LYS A 115 -1.44 18.93 16.46
CA LYS A 115 0.00 18.89 16.73
C LYS A 115 0.27 17.64 17.56
N THR A 116 1.15 16.78 17.06
CA THR A 116 1.43 15.49 17.69
C THR A 116 2.92 15.28 17.90
N LYS A 117 3.29 14.54 18.94
CA LYS A 117 4.66 14.10 19.17
C LYS A 117 4.78 12.60 18.89
N LEU A 118 5.76 12.21 18.09
CA LEU A 118 6.02 10.79 17.81
C LEU A 118 6.68 10.13 19.03
N ILE A 119 6.03 9.16 19.64
CA ILE A 119 6.52 8.46 20.83
C ILE A 119 7.33 7.24 20.45
N ARG A 120 6.80 6.40 19.55
CA ARG A 120 7.45 5.16 19.12
C ARG A 120 7.00 4.71 17.74
N ILE A 121 7.85 3.91 17.09
CA ILE A 121 7.59 3.25 15.81
C ILE A 121 7.61 1.73 16.01
N GLU A 122 6.55 1.05 15.58
CA GLU A 122 6.47 -0.42 15.59
C GLU A 122 6.30 -0.95 14.16
N GLU A 123 7.12 -1.92 13.76
CA GLU A 123 7.00 -2.58 12.46
C GLU A 123 6.09 -3.80 12.57
N ASP A 124 5.10 -3.90 11.69
CA ASP A 124 4.18 -5.03 11.63
C ASP A 124 3.84 -5.38 10.18
N SER A 125 4.16 -6.61 9.78
CA SER A 125 3.65 -7.24 8.56
C SER A 125 3.79 -6.41 7.26
N GLY A 126 4.87 -5.63 7.13
CA GLY A 126 5.14 -4.79 5.95
C GLY A 126 4.69 -3.32 6.09
N TYR A 127 4.22 -2.92 7.28
CA TYR A 127 3.77 -1.56 7.61
C TYR A 127 4.49 -1.01 8.84
N ASP A 128 4.60 0.31 8.89
CA ASP A 128 5.06 1.06 10.05
C ASP A 128 3.88 1.63 10.81
N ASN A 129 3.85 1.37 12.11
CA ASN A 129 2.89 1.91 13.05
C ASN A 129 3.54 3.02 13.86
N TYR A 130 3.16 4.26 13.61
CA TYR A 130 3.62 5.43 14.34
C TYR A 130 2.64 5.76 15.47
N PHE A 131 3.10 5.63 16.72
CA PHE A 131 2.31 6.02 17.88
C PHE A 131 2.58 7.48 18.22
N MET A 132 1.57 8.31 18.00
CA MET A 132 1.63 9.76 18.11
C MET A 132 0.80 10.22 19.31
N GLU A 133 1.41 10.97 20.23
CA GLU A 133 0.68 11.64 21.31
C GLU A 133 0.17 13.00 20.84
N VAL A 134 -1.11 13.29 21.06
CA VAL A 134 -1.71 14.57 20.66
C VAL A 134 -1.39 15.62 21.71
N VAL A 135 -0.55 16.58 21.35
CA VAL A 135 -0.11 17.68 22.22
C VAL A 135 -1.09 18.85 22.16
N GLU A 136 -1.62 19.14 20.98
CA GLU A 136 -2.55 20.26 20.76
C GLU A 136 -3.59 19.91 19.70
N VAL A 137 -4.84 20.26 19.98
CA VAL A 137 -5.97 20.11 19.05
C VAL A 137 -6.25 21.45 18.40
N ILE A 138 -5.91 21.58 17.11
CA ILE A 138 -6.10 22.82 16.34
C ILE A 138 -7.50 22.83 15.70
N LYS A 139 -7.92 21.68 15.17
CA LYS A 139 -9.28 21.43 14.67
C LYS A 139 -9.74 20.10 15.23
N ALA A 140 -10.81 20.15 16.03
CA ALA A 140 -11.48 18.95 16.51
C ALA A 140 -12.25 18.31 15.36
N GLY A 141 -12.10 16.99 15.23
CA GLY A 141 -12.83 16.18 14.25
C GLY A 141 -13.83 15.25 14.93
N THR A 142 -13.96 14.05 14.38
CA THR A 142 -14.89 13.02 14.86
C THR A 142 -14.40 12.31 16.14
N ASP A 143 -13.09 12.36 16.43
CA ASP A 143 -12.52 11.82 17.67
C ASP A 143 -12.90 12.68 18.88
N PRO A 144 -13.68 12.17 19.84
CA PRO A 144 -14.18 12.96 20.96
C PRO A 144 -13.10 13.30 22.00
N ASN A 145 -12.02 12.53 22.08
CA ASN A 145 -10.96 12.77 23.07
C ASN A 145 -9.57 12.35 22.58
N PRO A 146 -8.99 13.10 21.62
CA PRO A 146 -7.72 12.75 20.98
C PRO A 146 -6.52 12.83 21.93
N ALA A 147 -6.60 13.60 23.01
CA ALA A 147 -5.50 13.78 23.98
C ALA A 147 -5.43 12.69 25.07
N ALA A 148 -6.46 11.84 25.21
CA ALA A 148 -6.49 10.84 26.27
C ALA A 148 -5.50 9.68 26.09
N SER A 149 -5.17 9.35 24.83
CA SER A 149 -4.31 8.21 24.52
C SER A 149 -3.57 8.43 23.20
N PRO A 150 -2.34 7.90 23.05
CA PRO A 150 -1.63 7.96 21.79
C PRO A 150 -2.45 7.37 20.64
N ARG A 151 -2.42 8.04 19.48
CA ARG A 151 -3.09 7.63 18.25
C ARG A 151 -2.10 6.89 17.35
N LYS A 152 -2.58 5.81 16.73
CA LYS A 152 -1.80 4.96 15.84
C LYS A 152 -2.00 5.42 14.39
N PHE A 153 -0.92 5.84 13.74
CA PHE A 153 -0.90 6.16 12.32
C PHE A 153 -0.14 5.07 11.57
N ILE A 154 -0.69 4.61 10.44
CA ILE A 154 -0.13 3.46 9.71
C ILE A 154 0.35 3.92 8.33
N SER A 155 1.55 3.51 7.96
CA SER A 155 2.11 3.74 6.62
C SER A 155 2.79 2.47 6.11
N GLN A 156 3.03 2.41 4.81
CA GLN A 156 3.83 1.34 4.23
C GLN A 156 5.32 1.52 4.54
N MET A 157 6.02 0.41 4.76
CA MET A 157 7.48 0.45 4.95
C MET A 157 8.22 1.12 3.78
N LYS A 158 7.71 1.00 2.54
CA LYS A 158 8.26 1.69 1.36
C LYS A 158 8.30 3.22 1.53
N CYS A 159 7.45 3.76 2.39
CA CYS A 159 7.31 5.19 2.65
C CYS A 159 8.17 5.69 3.81
N ARG A 160 8.86 4.80 4.53
CA ARG A 160 9.74 5.14 5.65
C ARG A 160 10.80 6.17 5.26
N GLU A 161 11.43 5.96 4.10
CA GLU A 161 12.41 6.91 3.54
C GLU A 161 11.78 8.18 2.98
N SER A 162 10.51 8.18 2.57
CA SER A 162 9.89 9.42 2.10
C SER A 162 9.44 10.30 3.26
N LEU A 163 8.90 9.68 4.31
CA LEU A 163 8.38 10.34 5.49
C LEU A 163 9.49 10.80 6.44
N HIS A 164 10.52 9.97 6.68
CA HIS A 164 11.61 10.22 7.62
C HIS A 164 11.15 10.76 8.99
N LEU A 165 10.08 10.18 9.54
CA LEU A 165 9.64 10.52 10.88
C LEU A 165 10.68 10.05 11.91
N GLN A 166 10.85 10.83 12.96
CA GLN A 166 11.83 10.59 14.02
C GLN A 166 11.13 10.65 15.37
N GLU A 167 11.47 9.70 16.24
CA GLU A 167 10.95 9.68 17.60
C GLU A 167 11.31 10.97 18.35
N ASN A 168 10.41 11.35 19.27
CA ASN A 168 10.48 12.55 20.09
C ASN A 168 10.42 13.89 19.34
N LYS A 169 10.05 13.89 18.05
CA LYS A 169 9.77 15.12 17.29
C LYS A 169 8.28 15.43 17.22
N ASP A 170 8.00 16.72 17.11
CA ASP A 170 6.66 17.26 16.90
C ASP A 170 6.35 17.35 15.40
N TYR A 171 5.11 17.02 15.04
CA TYR A 171 4.58 17.04 13.68
C TYR A 171 3.20 17.69 13.67
N LEU A 172 2.89 18.43 12.60
CA LEU A 172 1.51 18.82 12.30
C LEU A 172 0.90 17.73 11.40
N ILE A 173 -0.21 17.16 11.84
CA ILE A 173 -0.93 16.12 11.11
C ILE A 173 -2.38 16.56 10.94
N TRP A 174 -2.91 16.42 9.73
CA TRP A 174 -4.34 16.48 9.48
C TRP A 174 -4.75 15.23 8.69
N GLY A 175 -5.97 14.77 8.91
CA GLY A 175 -6.48 13.53 8.33
C GLY A 175 -7.90 13.67 7.84
N LEU A 176 -8.31 12.74 6.99
CA LEU A 176 -9.68 12.60 6.53
C LEU A 176 -10.43 11.64 7.46
N SER A 177 -11.73 11.87 7.69
CA SER A 177 -12.56 10.96 8.49
C SER A 177 -12.66 9.58 7.85
N THR A 178 -12.52 9.51 6.52
CA THR A 178 -12.48 8.24 5.80
C THR A 178 -11.32 7.38 6.23
N ASP A 179 -10.19 7.94 6.67
CA ASP A 179 -8.98 7.18 7.03
C ASP A 179 -8.96 6.67 8.47
N MET A 180 -10.02 6.93 9.23
CA MET A 180 -10.22 6.36 10.56
C MET A 180 -10.71 4.90 10.47
N TRP A 181 -10.25 4.10 11.42
CA TRP A 181 -10.59 2.68 11.60
C TRP A 181 -11.10 2.47 13.03
#